data_AF-A0A831X2P2-F1
#
_entry.id   AF-A0A831X2P2-F1
#
_cell.length_a   1.000
_cell.length_b   1.000
_cell.length_c   1.000
_cell.angle_alpha   90.00
_cell.angle_beta   90.00
_cell.angle_gamma   90.00
#
_symmetry.space_group_name_H-M   'P 1'
#
loop_
_entity.id
_entity.type
_entity.pdbx_description
1 polymer ?
#
loop_
_entity_poly.entity_id
_entity_poly.type
_entity_poly.pdbx_seq_one_letter_code
_entity_poly.pdbx_strand_id
1 'polypeptide(L)'
;MGPRERREREKEVLRQEILDAARELFVKEGYENVSMRRIAEKIEYSPTTIYLYFQDKAELLYHLCEETFAKLVKTFESFEDNSDPLNCLRRGCRAYIDFGLKYPNHYRVTFMLPREGGEKRERFLQEKSMGRQAFNHLRSIVEECVRQNKFRRVDVEVTSQAFWAAIHGVTSLLITKPKFPWAEKNKLINFIIDTMIDGLKA
;
A
#
# COMPACT_ATOMS: atom_id res chain seq x y z
N MET A 1 19.97 17.08 -23.41
CA MET A 1 19.93 17.03 -21.93
C MET A 1 21.07 17.87 -21.38
N GLY A 2 20.76 18.86 -20.56
CA GLY A 2 21.75 19.74 -19.93
C GLY A 2 22.49 19.07 -18.76
N PRO A 3 23.65 19.61 -18.32
CA PRO A 3 24.42 19.07 -17.19
C PRO A 3 23.68 19.04 -15.84
N ARG A 4 22.60 19.83 -15.69
CA ARG A 4 21.74 19.86 -14.50
C ARG A 4 20.72 18.72 -14.50
N GLU A 5 20.02 18.53 -15.62
CA GLU A 5 19.04 17.45 -15.81
C GLU A 5 19.68 16.06 -15.67
N ARG A 6 20.92 15.90 -16.14
CA ARG A 6 21.66 14.64 -15.97
C ARG A 6 21.91 14.32 -14.49
N ARG A 7 22.37 15.32 -13.72
CA ARG A 7 22.63 15.17 -12.28
C ARG A 7 21.37 14.90 -11.47
N GLU A 8 20.26 15.57 -11.80
CA GLU A 8 18.97 15.33 -11.16
C GLU A 8 18.46 13.90 -11.45
N ARG A 9 18.64 13.42 -12.68
CA ARG A 9 18.30 12.03 -13.05
C ARG A 9 19.17 11.00 -12.32
N GLU A 10 20.48 11.22 -12.26
CA GLU A 10 21.40 10.34 -11.54
C GLU A 10 21.05 10.28 -10.05
N LYS A 11 20.68 11.42 -9.46
CA LYS A 11 20.21 11.50 -8.08
C LYS A 11 18.95 10.66 -7.86
N GLU A 12 17.96 10.76 -8.74
CA GLU A 12 16.71 9.99 -8.60
C GLU A 12 16.93 8.49 -8.80
N VAL A 13 17.79 8.10 -9.74
CA VAL A 13 18.16 6.68 -9.94
C VAL A 13 18.78 6.11 -8.67
N LEU A 14 19.78 6.77 -8.09
CA LEU A 14 20.41 6.29 -6.86
C LEU A 14 19.42 6.28 -5.68
N ARG A 15 18.54 7.30 -5.59
CA ARG A 15 17.47 7.32 -4.59
C ARG A 15 16.59 6.07 -4.68
N GLN A 16 16.18 5.68 -5.89
CA GLN A 16 15.36 4.49 -6.11
C GLN A 16 16.13 3.20 -5.80
N GLU A 17 17.41 3.11 -6.17
CA GLU A 17 18.27 1.95 -5.85
C GLU A 17 18.39 1.73 -4.34
N ILE A 18 18.56 2.80 -3.56
CA ILE A 18 18.62 2.74 -2.09
C ILE A 18 17.31 2.15 -1.54
N LEU A 19 16.16 2.63 -2.03
CA LEU A 19 14.85 2.18 -1.57
C LEU A 19 14.58 0.73 -1.96
N ASP A 20 14.93 0.33 -3.17
CA ASP A 20 14.75 -1.03 -3.63
C ASP A 20 15.61 -2.02 -2.82
N ALA A 21 16.86 -1.65 -2.54
CA ALA A 21 17.74 -2.41 -1.67
C ALA A 21 17.21 -2.51 -0.24
N ALA A 22 16.73 -1.40 0.33
CA ALA A 22 16.13 -1.36 1.66
C ALA A 22 14.88 -2.26 1.73
N ARG A 23 14.00 -2.21 0.72
CA ARG A 23 12.78 -3.03 0.66
C ARG A 23 13.11 -4.52 0.65
N GLU A 24 14.10 -4.94 -0.15
CA GLU A 24 14.52 -6.33 -0.21
C GLU A 24 15.11 -6.80 1.13
N LEU A 25 16.01 -6.00 1.71
CA LEU A 25 16.64 -6.31 3.00
C LEU A 25 15.61 -6.37 4.13
N PHE A 26 14.68 -5.43 4.22
CA PHE A 26 13.63 -5.43 5.25
C PHE A 26 12.74 -6.66 5.16
N VAL A 27 12.43 -7.14 3.96
CA VAL A 27 11.63 -8.36 3.78
C VAL A 27 12.43 -9.62 4.13
N LYS A 28 13.72 -9.66 3.78
CA LYS A 28 14.57 -10.85 3.95
C LYS A 28 15.13 -11.01 5.35
N GLU A 29 15.65 -9.92 5.92
CA GLU A 29 16.43 -9.90 7.16
C GLU A 29 15.62 -9.29 8.32
N GLY A 30 14.50 -8.61 8.03
CA GLY A 30 13.67 -7.94 9.01
C GLY A 30 14.12 -6.50 9.27
N TYR A 31 13.16 -5.59 9.51
CA TYR A 31 13.45 -4.16 9.68
C TYR A 31 14.48 -3.87 10.79
N GLU A 32 14.37 -4.53 11.94
CA GLU A 32 15.27 -4.28 13.07
C GLU A 32 16.72 -4.71 12.80
N ASN A 33 16.93 -5.78 12.05
CA ASN A 33 18.26 -6.34 11.78
C ASN A 33 19.03 -5.61 10.67
N VAL A 34 18.35 -4.74 9.90
CA VAL A 34 18.97 -4.01 8.80
C VAL A 34 19.46 -2.65 9.29
N SER A 35 20.70 -2.31 8.97
CA SER A 35 21.31 -1.00 9.24
C SER A 35 21.47 -0.17 7.96
N MET A 36 21.66 1.15 8.09
CA MET A 36 21.98 2.02 6.94
C MET A 36 23.26 1.57 6.21
N ARG A 37 24.25 1.09 6.97
CA ARG A 37 25.49 0.53 6.43
C ARG A 37 25.24 -0.74 5.61
N ARG A 38 24.40 -1.64 6.10
CA ARG A 38 24.04 -2.88 5.39
C ARG A 38 23.36 -2.59 4.05
N ILE A 39 22.53 -1.55 3.98
CA ILE A 39 21.91 -1.08 2.74
C ILE A 39 22.98 -0.56 1.77
N ALA A 40 23.90 0.27 2.26
CA ALA A 40 25.01 0.81 1.47
C ALA A 40 25.89 -0.31 0.87
N GLU A 41 26.25 -1.30 1.69
CA GLU A 41 27.03 -2.47 1.28
C GLU A 41 26.32 -3.27 0.18
N LYS A 42 24.99 -3.42 0.22
CA LYS A 42 24.22 -4.14 -0.79
C LYS A 42 24.27 -3.49 -2.18
N ILE A 43 24.38 -2.15 -2.23
CA ILE A 43 24.45 -1.40 -3.48
C ILE A 43 25.85 -0.89 -3.80
N GLU A 44 26.88 -1.36 -3.08
CA GLU A 44 28.29 -1.01 -3.29
C GLU A 44 28.61 0.50 -3.11
N TYR A 45 27.86 1.18 -2.25
CA TYR A 45 28.10 2.59 -1.89
C TYR A 45 28.60 2.75 -0.46
N SER A 46 29.20 3.92 -0.17
CA SER A 46 29.56 4.28 1.20
C SER A 46 28.32 4.57 2.04
N PRO A 47 28.31 4.30 3.35
CA PRO A 47 27.21 4.69 4.24
C PRO A 47 26.92 6.19 4.17
N THR A 48 27.96 7.03 4.06
CA THR A 48 27.84 8.48 3.89
C THR A 48 26.97 8.85 2.69
N THR A 49 27.09 8.12 1.57
CA THR A 49 26.27 8.34 0.38
C THR A 49 24.79 8.17 0.69
N ILE A 50 24.41 7.15 1.47
CA ILE A 50 23.01 6.90 1.82
C ILE A 50 22.44 8.03 2.68
N TYR A 51 23.23 8.53 3.62
CA TYR A 51 22.83 9.63 4.50
C TYR A 51 22.62 10.98 3.77
N LEU A 52 23.12 11.13 2.54
CA LEU A 52 22.81 12.28 1.69
C LEU A 52 21.36 12.27 1.16
N TYR A 53 20.72 11.10 1.16
CA TYR A 53 19.35 10.91 0.66
C TYR A 53 18.33 10.72 1.78
N PHE A 54 18.73 10.04 2.86
CA PHE A 54 17.85 9.70 3.98
C PHE A 54 18.60 9.84 5.30
N GLN A 55 18.07 10.65 6.21
CA GLN A 55 18.57 10.92 7.55
C GLN A 55 18.68 9.65 8.38
N ASP A 56 17.70 8.75 8.28
CA ASP A 56 17.71 7.49 9.03
C ASP A 56 16.85 6.37 8.39
N LYS A 57 16.94 5.18 9.01
CA LYS A 57 16.23 3.96 8.59
C LYS A 57 14.70 4.12 8.60
N ALA A 58 14.16 4.95 9.48
CA ALA A 58 12.72 5.15 9.55
C ALA A 58 12.22 6.16 8.50
N GLU A 59 13.05 7.11 8.08
CA GLU A 59 12.77 7.94 6.90
C GLU A 59 12.71 7.10 5.62
N LEU A 60 13.65 6.16 5.44
CA LEU A 60 13.57 5.17 4.35
C LEU A 60 12.25 4.40 4.37
N LEU A 61 11.88 3.86 5.54
CA LEU A 61 10.63 3.12 5.69
C LEU A 61 9.42 4.00 5.37
N TYR A 62 9.42 5.27 5.79
CA TYR A 62 8.37 6.22 5.48
C TYR A 62 8.22 6.39 3.97
N HIS A 63 9.31 6.66 3.26
CA HIS A 63 9.26 6.79 1.80
C HIS A 63 8.84 5.50 1.09
N LEU A 64 9.27 4.33 1.55
CA LEU A 64 8.82 3.05 1.00
C LEU A 64 7.30 2.85 1.12
N CYS A 65 6.74 3.23 2.26
CA CYS A 65 5.29 3.16 2.48
C CYS A 65 4.55 4.18 1.61
N GLU A 66 5.02 5.44 1.59
CA GLU A 66 4.40 6.50 0.78
C GLU A 66 4.45 6.17 -0.72
N GLU A 67 5.54 5.61 -1.24
CA GLU A 67 5.61 5.14 -2.64
C GLU A 67 4.60 4.02 -2.92
N THR A 68 4.39 3.13 -1.95
CA THR A 68 3.43 2.04 -2.08
C THR A 68 2.00 2.59 -2.10
N PHE A 69 1.66 3.50 -1.20
CA PHE A 69 0.36 4.14 -1.18
C PHE A 69 0.12 5.05 -2.39
N ALA A 70 1.11 5.81 -2.84
CA ALA A 70 0.99 6.65 -4.04
C ALA A 70 0.68 5.80 -5.29
N LYS A 71 1.32 4.63 -5.43
CA LYS A 71 0.99 3.67 -6.51
C LYS A 71 -0.44 3.14 -6.39
N LEU A 72 -0.91 2.91 -5.18
CA LEU A 72 -2.28 2.45 -4.92
C LEU A 72 -3.31 3.55 -5.25
N VAL A 73 -3.11 4.77 -4.78
CA VAL A 73 -3.94 5.95 -5.09
C VAL A 73 -4.03 6.14 -6.61
N LYS A 74 -2.90 6.15 -7.32
CA LYS A 74 -2.89 6.27 -8.78
C LYS A 74 -3.65 5.12 -9.48
N THR A 75 -3.63 3.92 -8.90
CA THR A 75 -4.40 2.79 -9.42
C THR A 75 -5.90 3.07 -9.28
N PHE A 76 -6.32 3.62 -8.14
CA PHE A 76 -7.72 3.97 -7.90
C PHE A 76 -8.22 5.12 -8.79
N GLU A 77 -7.42 6.19 -8.94
CA GLU A 77 -7.72 7.32 -9.81
C GLU A 77 -7.96 6.90 -11.28
N SER A 78 -7.30 5.82 -11.73
CA SER A 78 -7.50 5.29 -13.09
C SER A 78 -8.89 4.71 -13.36
N PHE A 79 -9.75 4.63 -12.34
CA PHE A 79 -11.10 4.09 -12.41
C PHE A 79 -12.19 5.14 -12.23
N GLU A 80 -11.83 6.42 -12.06
CA GLU A 80 -12.74 7.56 -11.85
C GLU A 80 -13.52 7.98 -13.11
N ASP A 81 -14.09 7.02 -13.82
CA ASP A 81 -15.15 7.30 -14.79
C ASP A 81 -16.50 7.38 -14.05
N ASN A 82 -17.47 8.16 -14.58
CA ASN A 82 -18.86 8.36 -14.10
C ASN A 82 -19.71 7.06 -14.04
N SER A 83 -19.17 6.03 -13.40
CA SER A 83 -19.67 4.67 -13.35
C SER A 83 -20.37 4.42 -12.01
N ASP A 84 -21.32 3.48 -12.03
CA ASP A 84 -22.09 3.06 -10.87
C ASP A 84 -21.18 2.81 -9.65
N PRO A 85 -21.41 3.44 -8.48
CA PRO A 85 -20.45 3.40 -7.36
C PRO A 85 -20.22 1.99 -6.80
N LEU A 86 -21.18 1.07 -6.97
CA LEU A 86 -20.97 -0.36 -6.65
C LEU A 86 -19.89 -1.00 -7.53
N ASN A 87 -19.84 -0.64 -8.81
CA ASN A 87 -18.81 -1.11 -9.72
C ASN A 87 -17.46 -0.47 -9.40
N CYS A 88 -17.42 0.81 -9.04
CA CYS A 88 -16.22 1.46 -8.53
C CYS A 88 -15.69 0.75 -7.27
N LEU A 89 -16.57 0.43 -6.32
CA LEU A 89 -16.20 -0.28 -5.09
C LEU A 89 -15.63 -1.67 -5.39
N ARG A 90 -16.30 -2.44 -6.25
CA ARG A 90 -15.84 -3.77 -6.66
C ARG A 90 -14.46 -3.71 -7.33
N ARG A 91 -14.26 -2.77 -8.25
CA ARG A 91 -12.97 -2.55 -8.95
C ARG A 91 -11.88 -2.10 -7.99
N GLY A 92 -12.18 -1.17 -7.08
CA GLY A 92 -11.24 -0.68 -6.06
C GLY A 92 -10.78 -1.79 -5.11
N CYS A 93 -11.73 -2.58 -4.58
CA CYS A 93 -11.42 -3.76 -3.76
C CYS A 93 -10.53 -4.75 -4.51
N ARG A 94 -10.88 -5.06 -5.76
CA ARG A 94 -10.10 -5.97 -6.60
C ARG A 94 -8.70 -5.44 -6.88
N ALA A 95 -8.57 -4.17 -7.21
CA ALA A 95 -7.30 -3.52 -7.51
C ALA A 95 -6.37 -3.49 -6.29
N TYR A 96 -6.92 -3.26 -5.08
CA TYR A 96 -6.16 -3.36 -3.84
C TYR A 96 -5.54 -4.75 -3.66
N ILE A 97 -6.35 -5.81 -3.84
CA ILE A 97 -5.90 -7.19 -3.70
C ILE A 97 -4.86 -7.52 -4.77
N ASP A 98 -5.16 -7.24 -6.04
CA ASP A 98 -4.26 -7.51 -7.16
C ASP A 98 -2.93 -6.76 -7.01
N PHE A 99 -2.94 -5.52 -6.50
CA PHE A 99 -1.73 -4.77 -6.20
C PHE A 99 -0.86 -5.47 -5.15
N GLY A 100 -1.46 -5.92 -4.04
CA GLY A 100 -0.74 -6.64 -2.98
C GLY A 100 -0.13 -7.95 -3.48
N LEU A 101 -0.87 -8.69 -4.30
CA LEU A 101 -0.41 -9.94 -4.89
C LEU A 101 0.68 -9.74 -5.96
N LYS A 102 0.60 -8.65 -6.73
CA LYS A 102 1.61 -8.28 -7.73
C LYS A 102 2.90 -7.77 -7.10
N TYR A 103 2.81 -7.04 -5.99
CA TYR A 103 3.94 -6.43 -5.29
C TYR A 103 4.03 -6.88 -3.81
N PRO A 104 4.22 -8.18 -3.53
CA PRO A 104 4.11 -8.73 -2.19
C PRO A 104 5.17 -8.17 -1.22
N ASN A 105 6.35 -7.77 -1.71
CA ASN A 105 7.38 -7.14 -0.88
C ASN A 105 7.03 -5.70 -0.50
N HIS A 106 6.37 -4.95 -1.40
CA HIS A 106 5.85 -3.62 -1.04
C HIS A 106 4.77 -3.79 0.03
N TYR A 107 3.84 -4.73 -0.17
CA TYR A 107 2.77 -5.03 0.77
C TYR A 107 3.31 -5.42 2.16
N ARG A 108 4.30 -6.32 2.21
CA ARG A 108 4.95 -6.74 3.47
C ARG A 108 5.57 -5.57 4.21
N VAL A 109 6.34 -4.72 3.52
CA VAL A 109 6.98 -3.55 4.14
C VAL A 109 5.95 -2.56 4.68
N THR A 110 4.91 -2.28 3.90
CA THR A 110 3.90 -1.29 4.25
C THR A 110 2.98 -1.75 5.38
N PHE A 111 2.57 -3.02 5.40
CA PHE A 111 1.51 -3.48 6.30
C PHE A 111 1.90 -4.57 7.31
N MET A 112 2.94 -5.36 7.07
CA MET A 112 3.20 -6.59 7.85
C MET A 112 4.45 -6.56 8.71
N LEU A 113 5.37 -5.62 8.49
CA LEU A 113 6.57 -5.54 9.31
C LEU A 113 6.20 -5.19 10.76
N PRO A 114 6.66 -5.98 11.75
CA PRO A 114 6.64 -5.56 13.15
C PRO A 114 7.43 -4.25 13.28
N ARG A 115 6.89 -3.27 14.02
CA ARG A 115 7.52 -1.96 14.23
C ARG A 115 7.50 -1.62 15.70
N GLU A 116 8.67 -1.56 16.33
CA GLU A 116 8.83 -0.98 17.66
C GLU A 116 9.05 0.54 17.53
N GLY A 117 8.38 1.35 18.37
CA GLY A 117 8.51 2.82 18.36
C GLY A 117 7.28 3.57 17.83
N GLY A 118 6.62 4.33 18.71
CA GLY A 118 5.35 5.03 18.44
C GLY A 118 5.48 6.38 17.73
N GLU A 119 6.59 7.10 17.90
CA GLU A 119 6.67 8.52 17.49
C GLU A 119 6.66 8.75 15.98
N LYS A 120 7.23 7.84 15.18
CA LYS A 120 7.21 7.95 13.72
C LYS A 120 5.95 7.33 13.09
N ARG A 121 5.07 6.68 13.87
CA ARG A 121 3.79 6.17 13.37
C ARG A 121 2.81 7.28 13.02
N GLU A 122 2.85 8.39 13.75
CA GLU A 122 1.92 9.50 13.57
C GLU A 122 2.02 10.14 12.19
N ARG A 123 3.22 10.15 11.57
CA ARG A 123 3.41 10.64 10.20
C ARG A 123 2.55 9.90 9.16
N PHE A 124 2.32 8.59 9.36
CA PHE A 124 1.45 7.79 8.49
C PHE A 124 -0.04 8.02 8.74
N LEU A 125 -0.40 8.65 9.87
CA LEU A 125 -1.77 8.97 10.25
C LEU A 125 -2.15 10.41 9.88
N GLN A 126 -1.19 11.23 9.44
CA GLN A 126 -1.46 12.59 9.02
C GLN A 126 -2.37 12.63 7.79
N GLU A 127 -3.28 13.61 7.76
CA GLU A 127 -4.29 13.74 6.70
C GLU A 127 -3.68 13.84 5.29
N LYS A 128 -2.48 14.40 5.20
CA LYS A 128 -1.75 14.59 3.93
C LYS A 128 -1.00 13.34 3.45
N SER A 129 -0.85 12.31 4.29
CA SER A 129 -0.12 11.10 3.91
C SER A 129 -0.83 10.35 2.78
N MET A 130 -0.06 9.68 1.92
CA MET A 130 -0.64 8.86 0.85
C MET A 130 -1.46 7.69 1.42
N GLY A 131 -1.06 7.18 2.59
CA GLY A 131 -1.83 6.15 3.32
C GLY A 131 -3.25 6.60 3.67
N ARG A 132 -3.39 7.82 4.19
CA ARG A 132 -4.70 8.40 4.48
C ARG A 132 -5.50 8.69 3.22
N GLN A 133 -4.87 9.21 2.17
CA GLN A 133 -5.53 9.43 0.88
C GLN A 133 -6.08 8.14 0.26
N ALA A 134 -5.31 7.04 0.31
CA ALA A 134 -5.76 5.73 -0.17
C ALA A 134 -6.99 5.22 0.59
N PHE A 135 -7.04 5.40 1.92
CA PHE A 135 -8.22 5.04 2.73
C PHE A 135 -9.41 5.97 2.44
N ASN A 136 -9.17 7.27 2.32
CA ASN A 136 -10.21 8.24 2.00
C ASN A 136 -10.87 7.96 0.65
N HIS A 137 -10.12 7.45 -0.34
CA HIS A 137 -10.71 7.03 -1.62
C HIS A 137 -11.75 5.90 -1.44
N LEU A 138 -11.44 4.87 -0.65
CA LEU A 138 -12.41 3.82 -0.30
C LEU A 138 -13.63 4.41 0.42
N ARG A 139 -13.39 5.30 1.40
CA ARG A 139 -14.45 5.96 2.17
C ARG A 139 -15.41 6.75 1.28
N SER A 140 -14.87 7.52 0.33
CA SER A 140 -15.67 8.30 -0.62
C SER A 140 -16.56 7.42 -1.51
N ILE A 141 -16.07 6.25 -1.94
CA ILE A 141 -16.89 5.33 -2.74
C ILE A 141 -18.04 4.74 -1.90
N VAL A 142 -17.79 4.38 -0.64
CA VAL A 142 -18.83 3.88 0.27
C VAL A 142 -19.88 4.97 0.54
N GLU A 143 -19.43 6.19 0.80
CA GLU A 143 -20.30 7.36 0.98
C GLU A 143 -21.21 7.57 -0.25
N GLU A 144 -20.66 7.44 -1.45
CA GLU A 144 -21.40 7.54 -2.70
C GLU A 144 -22.42 6.41 -2.89
N CYS A 145 -22.08 5.18 -2.49
CA CYS A 145 -23.03 4.05 -2.50
C CYS A 145 -24.24 4.32 -1.59
N VAL A 146 -24.02 4.91 -0.41
CA VAL A 146 -25.13 5.29 0.50
C VAL A 146 -25.94 6.44 -0.09
N ARG A 147 -25.26 7.49 -0.59
CA ARG A 147 -25.91 8.68 -1.18
C ARG A 147 -26.82 8.32 -2.36
N GLN A 148 -26.41 7.35 -3.18
CA GLN A 148 -27.20 6.88 -4.33
C GLN A 148 -28.20 5.76 -3.98
N ASN A 149 -28.43 5.46 -2.69
CA ASN A 149 -29.29 4.36 -2.23
C ASN A 149 -28.91 2.99 -2.81
N LYS A 150 -27.62 2.77 -3.12
CA LYS A 150 -27.10 1.45 -3.51
C LYS A 150 -26.88 0.57 -2.29
N PHE A 151 -26.52 1.18 -1.17
CA PHE A 151 -26.47 0.55 0.14
C PHE A 151 -27.60 1.01 1.04
N ARG A 152 -28.03 0.11 1.94
CA ARG A 152 -28.87 0.46 3.08
C ARG A 152 -28.18 1.50 3.96
N ARG A 153 -28.93 2.14 4.86
CA ARG A 153 -28.33 3.08 5.82
C ARG A 153 -27.31 2.35 6.69
N VAL A 154 -26.06 2.79 6.60
CA VAL A 154 -24.90 2.25 7.32
C VAL A 154 -24.02 3.40 7.82
N ASP A 155 -23.20 3.11 8.82
CA ASP A 155 -22.10 3.99 9.20
C ASP A 155 -20.98 3.87 8.15
N VAL A 156 -20.66 4.97 7.47
CA VAL A 156 -19.68 5.00 6.36
C VAL A 156 -18.28 4.65 6.84
N GLU A 157 -17.87 5.11 8.03
CA GLU A 157 -16.53 4.89 8.56
C GLU A 157 -16.34 3.42 8.93
N VAL A 158 -17.28 2.85 9.71
CA VAL A 158 -17.26 1.44 10.10
C VAL A 158 -17.32 0.54 8.87
N THR A 159 -18.16 0.88 7.90
CA THR A 159 -18.28 0.11 6.65
C THR A 159 -16.98 0.13 5.86
N SER A 160 -16.35 1.30 5.71
CA SER A 160 -15.08 1.44 4.99
C SER A 160 -13.94 0.68 5.66
N GLN A 161 -13.86 0.75 7.00
CA GLN A 161 -12.91 -0.03 7.78
C GLN A 161 -13.16 -1.54 7.65
N ALA A 162 -14.42 -1.98 7.64
CA ALA A 162 -14.78 -3.38 7.44
C ALA A 162 -14.37 -3.89 6.04
N PHE A 163 -14.65 -3.11 4.98
CA PHE A 163 -14.18 -3.41 3.62
C PHE A 163 -12.66 -3.54 3.59
N TRP A 164 -11.96 -2.56 4.13
CA TRP A 164 -10.50 -2.59 4.20
C TRP A 164 -9.99 -3.82 4.96
N ALA A 165 -10.53 -4.11 6.14
CA ALA A 165 -10.13 -5.27 6.94
C ALA A 165 -10.31 -6.60 6.20
N ALA A 166 -11.43 -6.78 5.49
CA ALA A 166 -11.71 -8.00 4.75
C ALA A 166 -10.76 -8.19 3.56
N ILE A 167 -10.59 -7.17 2.72
CA ILE A 167 -9.69 -7.24 1.55
C ILE A 167 -8.22 -7.32 2.00
N HIS A 168 -7.88 -6.69 3.12
CA HIS A 168 -6.57 -6.81 3.77
C HIS A 168 -6.32 -8.23 4.27
N GLY A 169 -7.31 -8.83 4.93
CA GLY A 169 -7.25 -10.21 5.42
C GLY A 169 -6.98 -11.21 4.31
N VAL A 170 -7.78 -11.21 3.23
CA VAL A 170 -7.55 -12.16 2.12
C VAL A 170 -6.21 -11.92 1.43
N THR A 171 -5.82 -10.66 1.19
CA THR A 171 -4.55 -10.33 0.55
C THR A 171 -3.36 -10.80 1.40
N SER A 172 -3.39 -10.50 2.70
CA SER A 172 -2.34 -10.88 3.62
C SER A 172 -2.20 -12.40 3.76
N LEU A 173 -3.31 -13.13 3.82
CA LEU A 173 -3.33 -14.58 3.93
C LEU A 173 -2.84 -15.25 2.64
N LEU A 174 -3.24 -14.76 1.47
CA LEU A 174 -2.72 -15.26 0.19
C LEU A 174 -1.20 -15.03 0.04
N ILE A 175 -0.68 -13.93 0.57
CA ILE A 175 0.76 -13.61 0.56
C ILE A 175 1.55 -14.48 1.56
N THR A 176 1.00 -14.73 2.74
CA THR A 176 1.74 -15.34 3.86
C THR A 176 1.53 -16.85 3.98
N LYS A 177 0.44 -17.39 3.39
CA LYS A 177 0.09 -18.81 3.43
C LYS A 177 -0.03 -19.41 2.02
N PRO A 178 1.03 -19.39 1.20
CA PRO A 178 0.97 -19.86 -0.19
C PRO A 178 0.75 -21.37 -0.32
N LYS A 179 1.03 -22.15 0.73
CA LYS A 179 0.84 -23.62 0.76
C LYS A 179 -0.50 -24.05 1.36
N PHE A 180 -1.31 -23.11 1.86
CA PHE A 180 -2.65 -23.45 2.33
C PHE A 180 -3.51 -23.84 1.12
N PRO A 181 -4.37 -24.87 1.21
CA PRO A 181 -5.22 -25.31 0.11
C PRO A 181 -6.39 -24.33 -0.10
N TRP A 182 -6.07 -23.13 -0.59
CA TRP A 182 -7.07 -22.14 -0.94
C TRP A 182 -8.00 -22.68 -2.03
N ALA A 183 -9.27 -22.26 -1.98
CA ALA A 183 -10.13 -22.32 -3.16
C ALA A 183 -9.48 -21.58 -4.34
N GLU A 184 -10.00 -21.77 -5.56
CA GLU A 184 -9.52 -21.03 -6.72
C GLU A 184 -9.51 -19.51 -6.40
N LYS A 185 -8.36 -18.89 -6.66
CA LYS A 185 -8.02 -17.57 -6.14
C LYS A 185 -9.01 -16.50 -6.56
N ASN A 186 -9.38 -16.44 -7.84
CA ASN A 186 -10.32 -15.44 -8.32
C ASN A 186 -11.73 -15.68 -7.78
N LYS A 187 -12.14 -16.94 -7.66
CA LYS A 187 -13.41 -17.34 -7.06
C LYS A 187 -13.51 -16.88 -5.61
N LEU A 188 -12.45 -17.09 -4.81
CA LEU A 188 -12.41 -16.64 -3.41
C LEU A 188 -12.46 -15.11 -3.30
N ILE A 189 -11.65 -14.41 -4.10
CA ILE A 189 -11.61 -12.93 -4.09
C ILE A 189 -12.97 -12.35 -4.46
N ASN A 190 -13.57 -12.83 -5.55
CA ASN A 190 -14.87 -12.35 -6.00
C ASN A 190 -15.95 -12.67 -4.96
N PHE A 191 -15.95 -13.89 -4.39
CA PHE A 191 -16.91 -14.29 -3.36
C PHE A 191 -16.86 -13.37 -2.14
N ILE A 192 -15.68 -13.00 -1.65
CA ILE A 192 -15.54 -12.07 -0.52
C ILE A 192 -16.09 -10.69 -0.88
N ILE A 193 -15.68 -10.14 -2.03
CA ILE A 193 -16.13 -8.80 -2.45
C ILE A 193 -17.64 -8.76 -2.64
N ASP A 194 -18.21 -9.75 -3.34
CA ASP A 194 -19.64 -9.82 -3.61
C ASP A 194 -20.44 -10.05 -2.33
N THR A 195 -19.98 -10.91 -1.42
CA THR A 195 -20.64 -11.13 -0.11
C THR A 195 -20.73 -9.83 0.69
N MET A 196 -19.65 -9.04 0.71
CA MET A 196 -19.64 -7.76 1.42
C MET A 196 -20.58 -6.74 0.78
N ILE A 197 -20.56 -6.64 -0.55
CA ILE A 197 -21.44 -5.72 -1.29
C ILE A 197 -22.91 -6.13 -1.10
N ASP A 198 -23.24 -7.40 -1.30
CA ASP A 198 -24.60 -7.91 -1.26
C ASP A 198 -25.20 -7.83 0.14
N GLY A 199 -24.41 -8.03 1.20
CA GLY A 199 -24.86 -7.87 2.58
C GLY A 199 -25.24 -6.42 2.99
N LEU A 200 -24.94 -5.45 2.13
CA LEU A 200 -25.19 -4.03 2.36
C LEU A 200 -26.14 -3.39 1.35
N LYS A 201 -26.56 -4.11 0.30
CA LYS A 201 -27.51 -3.57 -0.71
C LYS A 201 -28.82 -3.12 -0.07
N ALA A 202 -29.39 -2.04 -0.61
CA ALA A 202 -30.69 -1.50 -0.23
C ALA A 202 -31.85 -2.34 -0.79
#